data_AF-A0A3M0XW22-F1
#
_entry.id   AF-A0A3M0XW22-F1
#
_cell.length_a   1.000
_cell.length_b   1.000
_cell.length_c   1.000
_cell.angle_alpha   90.00
_cell.angle_beta   90.00
_cell.angle_gamma   90.00
#
_symmetry.space_group_name_H-M   'P 1'
#
loop_
_entity.id
_entity.type
_entity.pdbx_description
1 polymer ?
#
loop_
_entity_poly.entity_id
_entity_poly.type
_entity_poly.pdbx_seq_one_letter_code
_entity_poly.pdbx_strand_id
1 'polypeptide(L)'
;TLEARRCALGFVAGLYDAWDRFDWKAASNVMHDGFREPLLSHLRNEGWDVEALARQREWLKTLKGARLGNLSDPKQQPRSEDYAHALVDLYANAQRRLDHGRCDDALARLYRLTEGIGQWRLCEQGQPNPKKVPADWLREKAPTWLEENGGTILGRSDGRLELGSRQLIDVLAEMGDPIGQLLRTLLRNGDEPTKKGPLQRLLNRRNRSLLAHGFEPIDRAAVEELRELLREPLAEALRLADRSLEEMERVATFVRCPLG
;
A
#
# COMPACT_ATOMS: atom_id res chain seq x y z
N THR A 1 -24.19 26.46 -14.55
CA THR A 1 -24.68 27.59 -13.69
C THR A 1 -23.85 27.62 -12.41
N LEU A 2 -23.90 28.70 -11.62
CA LEU A 2 -23.17 28.75 -10.33
C LEU A 2 -23.55 27.58 -9.41
N GLU A 3 -24.83 27.20 -9.42
CA GLU A 3 -25.34 26.04 -8.68
C GLU A 3 -24.77 24.71 -9.19
N ALA A 4 -24.72 24.51 -10.52
CA ALA A 4 -24.12 23.32 -11.13
C ALA A 4 -22.64 23.17 -10.75
N ARG A 5 -21.87 24.27 -10.79
CA ARG A 5 -20.47 24.32 -10.35
C ARG A 5 -20.31 23.93 -8.88
N ARG A 6 -21.14 24.51 -8.02
CA ARG A 6 -21.13 24.21 -6.58
C ARG A 6 -21.43 22.72 -6.33
N CYS A 7 -22.40 22.16 -7.03
CA CYS A 7 -22.75 20.74 -6.88
C CYS A 7 -21.63 19.81 -7.36
N ALA A 8 -21.04 20.09 -8.53
CA ALA A 8 -19.92 19.33 -9.09
C ALA A 8 -18.71 19.35 -8.15
N LEU A 9 -18.31 20.54 -7.69
CA LEU A 9 -17.18 20.69 -6.77
C LEU A 9 -17.46 20.02 -5.42
N GLY A 10 -18.67 20.19 -4.86
CA GLY A 10 -19.05 19.57 -3.59
C GLY A 10 -19.03 18.03 -3.66
N PHE A 11 -19.49 17.46 -4.77
CA PHE A 11 -19.42 16.01 -5.01
C PHE A 11 -17.97 15.50 -5.07
N VAL A 12 -17.13 16.10 -5.91
CA VAL A 12 -15.74 15.64 -6.07
C VAL A 12 -14.94 15.86 -4.78
N ALA A 13 -15.13 16.98 -4.11
CA ALA A 13 -14.49 17.26 -2.82
C ALA A 13 -14.88 16.23 -1.76
N GLY A 14 -16.18 15.94 -1.59
CA GLY A 14 -16.65 14.94 -0.63
C GLY A 14 -16.17 13.53 -0.95
N LEU A 15 -16.14 13.17 -2.24
CA LEU A 15 -15.60 11.89 -2.72
C LEU A 15 -14.13 11.73 -2.34
N TYR A 16 -13.30 12.70 -2.72
CA TYR A 16 -11.86 12.64 -2.52
C TYR A 16 -11.44 12.83 -1.07
N ASP A 17 -12.21 13.57 -0.28
CA ASP A 17 -12.01 13.69 1.16
C ASP A 17 -12.20 12.34 1.88
N ALA A 18 -13.27 11.60 1.56
CA ALA A 18 -13.49 10.26 2.10
C ALA A 18 -12.41 9.28 1.62
N TRP A 19 -12.07 9.33 0.34
CA TRP A 19 -11.08 8.43 -0.25
C TRP A 19 -9.67 8.69 0.31
N ASP A 20 -9.27 9.95 0.53
CA ASP A 20 -7.96 10.27 1.08
C ASP A 20 -7.72 9.73 2.50
N ARG A 21 -8.79 9.45 3.23
CA ARG A 21 -8.79 8.84 4.57
C ARG A 21 -8.85 7.32 4.54
N PHE A 22 -8.82 6.71 3.34
CA PHE A 22 -9.04 5.28 3.11
C PHE A 22 -10.42 4.79 3.56
N ASP A 23 -11.41 5.69 3.72
CA ASP A 23 -12.80 5.30 3.93
C ASP A 23 -13.43 4.95 2.58
N TRP A 24 -12.97 3.84 2.00
CA TRP A 24 -13.42 3.36 0.69
C TRP A 24 -14.94 3.10 0.66
N LYS A 25 -15.53 2.76 1.81
CA LYS A 25 -16.98 2.58 1.94
C LYS A 25 -17.70 3.91 1.77
N ALA A 26 -17.29 4.95 2.49
CA ALA A 26 -17.88 6.28 2.35
C ALA A 26 -17.64 6.86 0.96
N ALA A 27 -16.42 6.78 0.42
CA ALA A 27 -16.09 7.24 -0.93
C ALA A 27 -16.95 6.55 -2.00
N SER A 28 -17.09 5.22 -1.91
CA SER A 28 -17.95 4.45 -2.81
C SER A 28 -19.43 4.83 -2.70
N ASN A 29 -19.91 5.16 -1.49
CA ASN A 29 -21.29 5.62 -1.30
C ASN A 29 -21.50 7.01 -1.91
N VAL A 30 -20.57 7.96 -1.70
CA VAL A 30 -20.62 9.29 -2.35
C VAL A 30 -20.67 9.12 -3.87
N MET A 31 -19.78 8.28 -4.43
CA MET A 31 -19.77 7.98 -5.85
C MET A 31 -21.10 7.37 -6.33
N HIS A 32 -21.64 6.38 -5.62
CA HIS A 32 -22.92 5.75 -5.96
C HIS A 32 -24.09 6.74 -5.97
N ASP A 33 -24.16 7.61 -4.97
CA ASP A 33 -25.29 8.51 -4.76
C ASP A 33 -25.21 9.77 -5.63
N GLY A 34 -23.99 10.22 -5.97
CA GLY A 34 -23.75 11.45 -6.73
C GLY A 34 -23.47 11.23 -8.22
N PHE A 35 -22.84 10.12 -8.62
CA PHE A 35 -22.43 9.90 -10.02
C PHE A 35 -23.57 9.40 -10.92
N ARG A 36 -24.61 10.23 -11.05
CA ARG A 36 -25.85 10.02 -11.83
C ARG A 36 -26.45 11.37 -12.24
N GLU A 37 -27.46 11.34 -13.10
CA GLU A 37 -28.16 12.58 -13.50
C GLU A 37 -28.91 13.22 -12.32
N PRO A 38 -29.01 14.56 -12.25
CA PRO A 38 -28.48 15.56 -13.22
C PRO A 38 -27.01 15.95 -13.00
N LEU A 39 -26.37 15.48 -11.91
CA LEU A 39 -25.00 15.85 -11.55
C LEU A 39 -23.97 15.39 -12.60
N LEU A 40 -24.18 14.24 -13.23
CA LEU A 40 -23.33 13.77 -14.32
C LEU A 40 -23.28 14.75 -15.49
N SER A 41 -24.43 15.32 -15.89
CA SER A 41 -24.47 16.40 -16.88
C SER A 41 -23.74 17.66 -16.42
N HIS A 42 -23.86 18.04 -15.13
CA HIS A 42 -23.10 19.16 -14.59
C HIS A 42 -21.58 18.93 -14.64
N LEU A 43 -21.11 17.74 -14.24
CA LEU A 43 -19.69 17.38 -14.30
C LEU A 43 -19.15 17.51 -15.73
N ARG A 44 -19.87 16.95 -16.71
CA ARG A 44 -19.49 17.04 -18.13
C ARG A 44 -19.45 18.48 -18.63
N ASN A 45 -20.48 19.28 -18.34
CA ASN A 45 -20.59 20.65 -18.81
C ASN A 45 -19.55 21.58 -18.19
N GLU A 46 -19.11 21.30 -16.96
CA GLU A 46 -18.06 22.07 -16.29
C GLU A 46 -16.65 21.55 -16.61
N GLY A 47 -16.51 20.56 -17.52
CA GLY A 47 -15.22 20.10 -18.05
C GLY A 47 -14.49 19.07 -17.18
N TRP A 48 -15.19 18.43 -16.23
CA TRP A 48 -14.59 17.34 -15.46
C TRP A 48 -14.38 16.10 -16.33
N ASP A 49 -13.29 15.37 -16.07
CA ASP A 49 -13.03 14.08 -16.72
C ASP A 49 -13.98 13.00 -16.18
N VAL A 50 -15.17 12.94 -16.77
CA VAL A 50 -16.23 11.99 -16.40
C VAL A 50 -15.83 10.54 -16.67
N GLU A 51 -14.94 10.29 -17.64
CA GLU A 51 -14.46 8.94 -17.93
C GLU A 51 -13.49 8.47 -16.84
N ALA A 52 -12.60 9.34 -16.38
CA ALA A 52 -11.75 9.06 -15.22
C ALA A 52 -12.59 8.82 -13.96
N LEU A 53 -13.61 9.64 -13.70
CA LEU A 53 -14.52 9.43 -12.57
C LEU A 53 -15.27 8.07 -12.68
N ALA A 54 -15.65 7.65 -13.89
CA ALA A 54 -16.24 6.34 -14.11
C ALA A 54 -15.27 5.19 -13.82
N ARG A 55 -13.99 5.31 -14.23
CA ARG A 55 -12.94 4.34 -13.86
C ARG A 55 -12.72 4.29 -12.35
N GLN A 56 -12.70 5.45 -11.69
CA GLN A 56 -12.58 5.56 -10.24
C GLN A 56 -13.76 4.94 -9.49
N ARG A 57 -14.97 4.97 -10.07
CA ARG A 57 -16.14 4.30 -9.48
C ARG A 57 -15.93 2.79 -9.37
N GLU A 58 -15.44 2.15 -10.43
CA GLU A 58 -15.14 0.72 -10.41
C GLU A 58 -13.96 0.42 -9.48
N TRP A 59 -12.94 1.27 -9.47
CA TRP A 59 -11.82 1.17 -8.52
C TRP A 59 -12.28 1.16 -7.06
N LEU A 60 -13.13 2.13 -6.67
CA LEU A 60 -13.68 2.22 -5.32
C LEU A 60 -14.59 1.05 -4.96
N LYS A 61 -15.29 0.47 -5.94
CA LYS A 61 -16.08 -0.74 -5.73
C LYS A 61 -15.19 -1.93 -5.39
N THR A 62 -14.06 -2.09 -6.07
CA THR A 62 -13.06 -3.11 -5.75
C THR A 62 -12.49 -2.90 -4.34
N LEU A 63 -12.04 -1.68 -4.03
CA LEU A 63 -11.50 -1.34 -2.72
C LEU A 63 -12.51 -1.54 -1.57
N LYS A 64 -13.77 -1.15 -1.76
CA LYS A 64 -14.84 -1.37 -0.77
C LYS A 64 -15.07 -2.86 -0.46
N GLY A 65 -14.82 -3.74 -1.44
CA GLY A 65 -14.94 -5.19 -1.29
C GLY A 65 -13.67 -5.89 -0.80
N ALA A 66 -12.56 -5.17 -0.64
CA ALA A 66 -11.25 -5.74 -0.32
C ALA A 66 -11.21 -6.36 1.08
N ARG A 67 -10.64 -7.56 1.19
CA ARG A 67 -10.58 -8.34 2.44
C ARG A 67 -9.26 -8.17 3.19
N LEU A 68 -8.86 -6.92 3.43
CA LEU A 68 -7.59 -6.58 4.07
C LEU A 68 -7.68 -6.41 5.60
N GLY A 69 -8.85 -6.73 6.17
CA GLY A 69 -9.16 -6.57 7.59
C GLY A 69 -8.69 -7.76 8.43
N ASN A 70 -9.64 -8.53 8.97
CA ASN A 70 -9.34 -9.59 9.93
C ASN A 70 -8.71 -10.82 9.28
N LEU A 71 -7.37 -10.84 9.22
CA LEU A 71 -6.57 -11.95 8.69
C LEU A 71 -6.69 -13.27 9.49
N SER A 72 -7.41 -13.29 10.62
CA SER A 72 -7.66 -14.52 11.39
C SER A 72 -8.92 -15.25 10.95
N ASP A 73 -9.81 -14.64 10.17
CA ASP A 73 -11.00 -15.29 9.62
C ASP A 73 -10.70 -15.83 8.21
N PRO A 74 -10.70 -17.16 7.99
CA PRO A 74 -10.45 -17.75 6.68
C PRO A 74 -11.38 -17.23 5.57
N LYS A 75 -12.62 -16.84 5.90
CA LYS A 75 -13.58 -16.30 4.92
C LYS A 75 -13.27 -14.86 4.53
N GLN A 76 -12.43 -14.18 5.30
CA GLN A 76 -11.99 -12.80 5.09
C GLN A 76 -10.50 -12.70 4.78
N GLN A 77 -9.88 -13.79 4.32
CA GLN A 77 -8.51 -13.71 3.85
C GLN A 77 -8.43 -12.84 2.59
N PRO A 78 -7.40 -11.99 2.50
CA PRO A 78 -7.19 -11.15 1.34
C PRO A 78 -6.87 -12.00 0.12
N ARG A 79 -7.34 -11.53 -1.03
CA ARG A 79 -6.95 -12.05 -2.34
C ARG A 79 -5.81 -11.21 -2.90
N SER A 80 -5.09 -11.74 -3.87
CA SER A 80 -4.06 -11.00 -4.62
C SER A 80 -4.52 -9.63 -5.09
N GLU A 81 -5.72 -9.61 -5.69
CA GLU A 81 -6.36 -8.39 -6.21
C GLU A 81 -6.66 -7.36 -5.11
N ASP A 82 -6.99 -7.80 -3.90
CA ASP A 82 -7.29 -6.91 -2.77
C ASP A 82 -6.03 -6.12 -2.39
N TYR A 83 -4.87 -6.81 -2.31
CA TYR A 83 -3.58 -6.16 -2.08
C TYR A 83 -3.19 -5.24 -3.23
N ALA A 84 -3.27 -5.71 -4.48
CA ALA A 84 -2.85 -4.94 -5.64
C ALA A 84 -3.53 -3.56 -5.68
N HIS A 85 -4.86 -3.51 -5.50
CA HIS A 85 -5.59 -2.25 -5.49
C HIS A 85 -5.23 -1.38 -4.29
N ALA A 86 -5.23 -1.93 -3.08
CA ALA A 86 -4.99 -1.14 -1.89
C ALA A 86 -3.56 -0.59 -1.80
N LEU A 87 -2.56 -1.33 -2.27
CA LEU A 87 -1.18 -0.88 -2.25
C LEU A 87 -0.91 0.19 -3.32
N VAL A 88 -1.51 0.08 -4.51
CA VAL A 88 -1.47 1.17 -5.49
C VAL A 88 -2.21 2.41 -4.98
N ASP A 89 -3.37 2.23 -4.33
CA ASP A 89 -4.12 3.31 -3.72
C ASP A 89 -3.30 4.03 -2.64
N LEU A 90 -2.60 3.27 -1.80
CA LEU A 90 -1.70 3.77 -0.77
C LEU A 90 -0.48 4.51 -1.35
N TYR A 91 0.11 3.99 -2.43
CA TYR A 91 1.23 4.62 -3.15
C TYR A 91 0.82 5.96 -3.78
N ALA A 92 -0.33 6.01 -4.46
CA ALA A 92 -0.90 7.24 -5.02
C ALA A 92 -1.27 8.25 -3.91
N ASN A 93 -1.83 7.78 -2.79
CA ASN A 93 -2.16 8.63 -1.65
C ASN A 93 -0.91 9.24 -1.00
N ALA A 94 0.19 8.48 -0.89
CA ALA A 94 1.46 9.00 -0.40
C ALA A 94 1.96 10.18 -1.25
N GLN A 95 1.84 10.10 -2.59
CA GLN A 95 2.15 11.22 -3.48
C GLN A 95 1.27 12.44 -3.18
N ARG A 96 -0.06 12.24 -3.01
CA ARG A 96 -0.96 13.34 -2.66
C ARG A 96 -0.63 13.99 -1.31
N ARG A 97 -0.15 13.22 -0.33
CA ARG A 97 0.31 13.78 0.95
C ARG A 97 1.58 14.63 0.76
N LEU A 98 2.50 14.14 -0.07
CA LEU A 98 3.72 14.84 -0.41
C LEU A 98 3.44 16.16 -1.15
N ASP A 99 2.50 16.16 -2.11
CA ASP A 99 2.09 17.34 -2.86
C ASP A 99 1.50 18.43 -1.93
N HIS A 100 0.84 18.03 -0.84
CA HIS A 100 0.34 18.92 0.21
C HIS A 100 1.38 19.30 1.28
N GLY A 101 2.66 18.96 1.09
CA GLY A 101 3.72 19.23 2.06
C GLY A 101 3.64 18.42 3.35
N ARG A 102 2.84 17.36 3.39
CA ARG A 102 2.67 16.47 4.57
C ARG A 102 3.67 15.32 4.52
N CYS A 103 4.96 15.63 4.67
CA CYS A 103 6.05 14.67 4.47
C CYS A 103 6.00 13.47 5.45
N ASP A 104 5.77 13.69 6.75
CA ASP A 104 5.64 12.59 7.71
C ASP A 104 4.44 11.66 7.41
N ASP A 105 3.34 12.24 6.92
CA ASP A 105 2.12 11.50 6.57
C ASP A 105 2.33 10.63 5.31
N ALA A 106 3.07 11.17 4.33
CA ALA A 106 3.52 10.43 3.15
C ALA A 106 4.51 9.31 3.54
N LEU A 107 5.47 9.59 4.41
CA LEU A 107 6.44 8.63 4.91
C LEU A 107 5.78 7.44 5.60
N ALA A 108 4.79 7.69 6.47
CA ALA A 108 4.05 6.64 7.15
C ALA A 108 3.32 5.70 6.17
N ARG A 109 2.78 6.25 5.07
CA ARG A 109 2.13 5.46 4.01
C ARG A 109 3.12 4.62 3.23
N LEU A 110 4.28 5.18 2.86
CA LEU A 110 5.33 4.44 2.17
C LEU A 110 5.92 3.32 3.04
N TYR A 111 6.01 3.54 4.36
CA TYR A 111 6.36 2.47 5.29
C TYR A 111 5.33 1.34 5.27
N ARG A 112 4.04 1.69 5.40
CA ARG A 112 2.96 0.70 5.35
C ARG A 112 2.93 -0.04 4.01
N LEU A 113 3.28 0.64 2.91
CA LEU A 113 3.43 0.04 1.59
C LEU A 113 4.55 -1.02 1.59
N THR A 114 5.72 -0.73 2.16
CA THR A 114 6.81 -1.73 2.30
C THR A 114 6.32 -3.00 3.00
N GLU A 115 5.64 -2.86 4.13
CA GLU A 115 5.06 -4.02 4.85
C GLU A 115 3.97 -4.71 4.04
N GLY A 116 3.17 -3.94 3.32
CA GLY A 116 2.05 -4.41 2.51
C GLY A 116 2.49 -5.26 1.33
N ILE A 117 3.58 -4.87 0.66
CA ILE A 117 4.18 -5.65 -0.42
C ILE A 117 4.62 -7.01 0.12
N GLY A 118 5.36 -7.06 1.25
CA GLY A 118 5.75 -8.33 1.87
C GLY A 118 4.53 -9.20 2.26
N GLN A 119 3.49 -8.60 2.83
CA GLN A 119 2.26 -9.30 3.19
C GLN A 119 1.53 -9.88 1.98
N TRP A 120 1.48 -9.11 0.89
CA TRP A 120 0.90 -9.58 -0.37
C TRP A 120 1.67 -10.80 -0.90
N ARG A 121 3.00 -10.73 -0.93
CA ARG A 121 3.82 -11.85 -1.40
C ARG A 121 3.67 -13.09 -0.51
N LEU A 122 3.61 -12.92 0.81
CA LEU A 122 3.35 -14.05 1.72
C LEU A 122 1.97 -14.68 1.49
N CYS A 123 0.96 -13.85 1.19
CA CYS A 123 -0.37 -14.32 0.82
C CYS A 123 -0.35 -15.17 -0.45
N GLU A 124 0.43 -14.79 -1.48
CA GLU A 124 0.62 -15.60 -2.70
C GLU A 124 1.27 -16.96 -2.41
N GLN A 125 2.04 -17.06 -1.32
CA GLN A 125 2.64 -18.31 -0.86
C GLN A 125 1.70 -19.15 0.01
N GLY A 126 0.40 -18.80 0.05
CA GLY A 126 -0.61 -19.52 0.81
C GLY A 126 -0.64 -19.17 2.31
N GLN A 127 0.09 -18.14 2.75
CA GLN A 127 0.16 -17.75 4.15
C GLN A 127 -0.24 -16.27 4.36
N PRO A 128 -1.54 -15.95 4.49
CA PRO A 128 -2.00 -14.56 4.50
C PRO A 128 -1.74 -13.81 5.81
N ASN A 129 -1.36 -14.50 6.90
CA ASN A 129 -1.23 -13.88 8.22
C ASN A 129 0.23 -13.92 8.72
N PRO A 130 0.96 -12.80 8.64
CA PRO A 130 2.35 -12.72 9.11
C PRO A 130 2.47 -12.83 10.64
N LYS A 131 1.36 -12.67 11.39
CA LYS A 131 1.36 -12.76 12.86
C LYS A 131 1.18 -14.18 13.40
N LYS A 132 0.82 -15.14 12.54
CA LYS A 132 0.45 -16.50 12.91
C LYS A 132 1.01 -17.51 11.89
N VAL A 133 2.29 -17.39 11.57
CA VAL A 133 2.98 -18.27 10.63
C VAL A 133 3.31 -19.62 11.29
N PRO A 134 2.82 -20.76 10.79
CA PRO A 134 3.14 -22.06 11.35
C PRO A 134 4.64 -22.39 11.25
N ALA A 135 5.23 -22.91 12.33
CA ALA A 135 6.63 -23.33 12.35
C ALA A 135 6.93 -24.44 11.32
N ASP A 136 5.98 -25.35 11.10
CA ASP A 136 6.14 -26.42 10.11
C ASP A 136 6.21 -25.88 8.68
N TRP A 137 5.41 -24.84 8.39
CA TRP A 137 5.46 -24.15 7.10
C TRP A 137 6.82 -23.45 6.92
N LEU A 138 7.35 -22.80 7.95
CA LEU A 138 8.69 -22.21 7.90
C LEU A 138 9.79 -23.26 7.74
N ARG A 139 9.67 -24.41 8.39
CA ARG A 139 10.64 -25.50 8.25
C ARG A 139 10.72 -26.02 6.81
N GLU A 140 9.61 -25.99 6.08
CA GLU A 140 9.57 -26.36 4.67
C GLU A 140 10.07 -25.22 3.77
N LYS A 141 9.62 -23.99 4.02
CA LYS A 141 9.79 -22.86 3.08
C LYS A 141 11.03 -22.00 3.33
N ALA A 142 11.47 -21.88 4.58
CA ALA A 142 12.62 -21.09 4.99
C ALA A 142 13.36 -21.75 6.19
N PRO A 143 13.89 -22.98 6.00
CA PRO A 143 14.54 -23.75 7.05
C PRO A 143 15.76 -23.03 7.65
N THR A 144 16.58 -22.38 6.84
CA THR A 144 17.80 -21.69 7.31
C THR A 144 17.43 -20.52 8.20
N TRP A 145 16.48 -19.68 7.78
CA TRP A 145 15.97 -18.59 8.61
C TRP A 145 15.40 -19.10 9.94
N LEU A 146 14.65 -20.21 9.91
CA LEU A 146 14.08 -20.81 11.12
C LEU A 146 15.15 -21.38 12.05
N GLU A 147 16.22 -21.97 11.54
CA GLU A 147 17.34 -22.45 12.35
C GLU A 147 18.08 -21.29 13.05
N GLU A 148 18.35 -20.22 12.30
CA GLU A 148 19.08 -19.05 12.80
C GLU A 148 18.27 -18.19 13.78
N ASN A 149 16.94 -18.08 13.58
CA ASN A 149 16.09 -17.13 14.28
C ASN A 149 15.01 -17.79 15.14
N GLY A 150 14.70 -19.07 14.91
CA GLY A 150 13.59 -19.78 15.56
C GLY A 150 13.87 -20.18 17.00
N GLY A 151 15.12 -20.28 17.44
CA GLY A 151 15.48 -20.72 18.80
C GLY A 151 14.91 -19.84 19.93
N THR A 152 14.74 -18.53 19.69
CA THR A 152 14.08 -17.61 20.66
C THR A 152 12.55 -17.60 20.53
N ILE A 153 11.99 -18.16 19.46
CA ILE A 153 10.57 -17.99 19.08
C ILE A 153 9.77 -19.29 19.26
N LEU A 154 10.39 -20.46 19.03
CA LEU A 154 9.79 -21.80 19.18
C LEU A 154 9.51 -22.21 20.64
N GLY A 155 9.96 -21.43 21.62
CA GLY A 155 9.60 -21.61 23.04
C GLY A 155 8.17 -21.18 23.40
N ARG A 156 7.41 -20.64 22.43
CA ARG A 156 5.99 -20.25 22.60
C ARG A 156 5.09 -21.42 22.22
N SER A 157 4.18 -21.76 23.13
CA SER A 157 3.45 -23.04 23.21
C SER A 157 2.50 -23.39 22.06
N ASP A 158 2.35 -22.55 21.03
CA ASP A 158 1.39 -22.77 19.92
C ASP A 158 2.04 -23.14 18.58
N GLY A 159 3.39 -23.18 18.51
CA GLY A 159 4.11 -23.52 17.28
C GLY A 159 3.92 -22.50 16.15
N ARG A 160 3.50 -21.26 16.45
CA ARG A 160 3.31 -20.18 15.49
C ARG A 160 4.20 -19.00 15.79
N LEU A 161 4.63 -18.32 14.73
CA LEU A 161 5.55 -17.20 14.78
C LEU A 161 4.90 -15.93 14.22
N GLU A 162 5.21 -14.80 14.86
CA GLU A 162 4.94 -13.47 14.31
C GLU A 162 6.20 -12.99 13.59
N LEU A 163 6.06 -12.71 12.29
CA LEU A 163 7.10 -12.14 11.44
C LEU A 163 6.90 -10.63 11.35
N GLY A 164 7.82 -9.88 11.94
CA GLY A 164 8.00 -8.46 11.65
C GLY A 164 8.44 -8.23 10.21
N SER A 165 8.35 -7.00 9.72
CA SER A 165 8.59 -6.66 8.30
C SER A 165 9.94 -7.11 7.74
N ARG A 166 11.03 -7.01 8.52
CA ARG A 166 12.35 -7.52 8.11
C ARG A 166 12.37 -9.04 8.01
N GLN A 167 11.86 -9.72 9.03
CA GLN A 167 11.81 -11.17 9.09
C GLN A 167 10.98 -11.74 7.94
N LEU A 168 9.87 -11.08 7.63
CA LEU A 168 9.02 -11.40 6.49
C LEU A 168 9.79 -11.33 5.17
N ILE A 169 10.56 -10.26 4.95
CA ILE A 169 11.37 -10.10 3.74
C ILE A 169 12.47 -11.15 3.65
N ASP A 170 13.13 -11.48 4.77
CA ASP A 170 14.17 -12.50 4.79
C ASP A 170 13.62 -13.89 4.47
N VAL A 171 12.47 -14.25 5.06
CA VAL A 171 11.73 -15.50 4.76
C VAL A 171 11.37 -15.55 3.27
N LEU A 172 10.76 -14.50 2.71
CA LEU A 172 10.41 -14.44 1.29
C LEU A 172 11.63 -14.59 0.38
N ALA A 173 12.75 -13.94 0.73
CA ALA A 173 13.97 -14.04 -0.05
C ALA A 173 14.56 -15.46 -0.05
N GLU A 174 14.53 -16.15 1.10
CA GLU A 174 14.98 -17.55 1.20
C GLU A 174 14.09 -18.50 0.40
N MET A 175 12.78 -18.23 0.35
CA MET A 175 11.83 -18.96 -0.49
C MET A 175 12.06 -18.78 -2.00
N GLY A 176 12.99 -17.88 -2.39
CA GLY A 176 13.22 -17.54 -3.79
C GLY A 176 12.16 -16.60 -4.37
N ASP A 177 11.35 -15.92 -3.54
CA ASP A 177 10.41 -14.92 -4.05
C ASP A 177 11.19 -13.71 -4.61
N PRO A 178 11.00 -13.36 -5.89
CA PRO A 178 11.80 -12.32 -6.55
C PRO A 178 11.63 -10.94 -5.89
N ILE A 179 10.44 -10.64 -5.36
CA ILE A 179 10.17 -9.38 -4.65
C ILE A 179 10.82 -9.41 -3.27
N GLY A 180 10.77 -10.54 -2.57
CA GLY A 180 11.50 -10.77 -1.32
C GLY A 180 12.99 -10.52 -1.48
N GLN A 181 13.61 -11.09 -2.53
CA GLN A 181 15.02 -10.89 -2.85
C GLN A 181 15.35 -9.43 -3.19
N LEU A 182 14.49 -8.77 -3.98
CA LEU A 182 14.63 -7.35 -4.30
C LEU A 182 14.56 -6.49 -3.03
N LEU A 183 13.51 -6.65 -2.21
CA LEU A 183 13.36 -5.93 -0.95
C LEU A 183 14.52 -6.19 0.01
N ARG A 184 15.03 -7.43 0.08
CA ARG A 184 16.21 -7.79 0.89
C ARG A 184 17.45 -7.03 0.42
N THR A 185 17.68 -6.92 -0.88
CA THR A 185 18.76 -6.11 -1.48
C THR A 185 18.58 -4.62 -1.21
N LEU A 186 17.34 -4.13 -1.15
CA LEU A 186 17.10 -2.73 -0.78
C LEU A 186 17.34 -2.48 0.71
N LEU A 187 17.09 -3.48 1.57
CA LEU A 187 17.37 -3.42 3.00
C LEU A 187 18.87 -3.59 3.33
N ARG A 188 19.61 -4.37 2.56
CA ARG A 188 21.00 -4.77 2.82
C ARG A 188 21.90 -4.37 1.66
N ASN A 189 23.04 -3.73 1.92
CA ASN A 189 23.97 -3.38 0.84
C ASN A 189 24.92 -4.56 0.56
N GLY A 190 24.43 -5.56 -0.20
CA GLY A 190 25.14 -6.81 -0.50
C GLY A 190 24.90 -7.92 0.55
N ASP A 191 25.70 -8.99 0.48
CA ASP A 191 25.60 -10.15 1.39
C ASP A 191 26.07 -9.84 2.83
N GLU A 192 26.69 -8.67 3.04
CA GLU A 192 27.27 -8.28 4.32
C GLU A 192 26.18 -7.77 5.29
N PRO A 193 25.86 -8.49 6.38
CA PRO A 193 24.69 -8.20 7.24
C PRO A 193 24.76 -6.83 7.95
N THR A 194 25.96 -6.24 8.04
CA THR A 194 26.21 -4.99 8.77
C THR A 194 25.99 -3.74 7.92
N LYS A 195 25.98 -3.86 6.58
CA LYS A 195 25.82 -2.71 5.69
C LYS A 195 24.36 -2.45 5.37
N LYS A 196 23.88 -1.28 5.80
CA LYS A 196 22.50 -0.82 5.58
C LYS A 196 22.28 -0.43 4.12
N GLY A 197 21.36 -1.11 3.45
CA GLY A 197 20.86 -0.74 2.12
C GLY A 197 20.07 0.57 2.12
N PRO A 198 19.74 1.12 0.94
CA PRO A 198 19.05 2.39 0.79
C PRO A 198 17.72 2.44 1.56
N LEU A 199 16.90 1.39 1.48
CA LEU A 199 15.63 1.31 2.20
C LEU A 199 15.87 1.35 3.71
N GLN A 200 16.84 0.57 4.20
CA GLN A 200 17.15 0.52 5.62
C GLN A 200 17.67 1.86 6.18
N ARG A 201 18.37 2.68 5.39
CA ARG A 201 18.77 4.03 5.79
C ARG A 201 17.55 4.95 5.94
N LEU A 202 16.64 4.95 4.96
CA LEU A 202 15.42 5.76 4.98
C LEU A 202 14.46 5.32 6.11
N LEU A 203 14.33 4.02 6.35
CA LEU A 203 13.57 3.48 7.48
C LEU A 203 14.14 3.92 8.84
N ASN A 204 15.47 4.05 8.97
CA ASN A 204 16.08 4.57 10.19
C ASN A 204 15.84 6.08 10.36
N ARG A 205 15.78 6.85 9.26
CA ARG A 205 15.38 8.27 9.31
C ARG A 205 13.94 8.42 9.80
N ARG A 206 13.02 7.56 9.37
CA ARG A 206 11.64 7.50 9.92
C ARG A 206 11.67 7.37 11.43
N ASN A 207 12.49 6.50 12.01
CA ASN A 207 12.50 6.32 13.47
C ASN A 207 12.85 7.59 14.25
N ARG A 208 13.51 8.58 13.62
CA ARG A 208 13.80 9.88 14.22
C ARG A 208 12.74 10.94 13.94
N SER A 209 11.76 10.62 13.09
CA SER A 209 10.72 11.55 12.68
C SER A 209 9.65 11.76 13.76
N LEU A 210 8.98 12.92 13.71
CA LEU A 210 8.00 13.36 14.71
C LEU A 210 6.80 12.41 14.84
N LEU A 211 6.28 11.88 13.72
CA LEU A 211 5.13 10.94 13.74
C LEU A 211 5.53 9.47 13.96
N ALA A 212 6.79 9.21 14.32
CA ALA A 212 7.26 7.88 14.67
C ALA A 212 7.79 7.84 16.11
N HIS A 213 9.11 7.92 16.30
CA HIS A 213 9.74 7.76 17.62
C HIS A 213 10.75 8.87 17.94
N GLY A 214 10.84 9.92 17.13
CA GLY A 214 11.73 11.05 17.38
C GLY A 214 11.03 12.39 17.25
N PHE A 215 11.81 13.44 16.97
CA PHE A 215 11.36 14.83 16.97
C PHE A 215 11.93 15.62 15.78
N GLU A 216 12.62 14.97 14.84
CA GLU A 216 13.20 15.61 13.65
C GLU A 216 12.14 15.67 12.54
N PRO A 217 11.95 16.81 11.85
CA PRO A 217 11.14 16.84 10.64
C PRO A 217 11.83 16.04 9.54
N ILE A 218 11.08 15.22 8.79
CA ILE A 218 11.64 14.56 7.61
C ILE A 218 11.63 15.51 6.40
N ASP A 219 12.74 15.54 5.66
CA ASP A 219 12.80 16.30 4.41
C ASP A 219 11.98 15.64 3.28
N ARG A 220 11.45 16.48 2.39
CA ARG A 220 10.71 16.05 1.20
C ARG A 220 11.53 15.09 0.33
N ALA A 221 12.82 15.38 0.18
CA ALA A 221 13.74 14.60 -0.65
C ALA A 221 13.85 13.13 -0.19
N ALA A 222 13.90 12.85 1.11
CA ALA A 222 13.93 11.46 1.60
C ALA A 222 12.64 10.70 1.33
N VAL A 223 11.49 11.40 1.40
CA VAL A 223 10.20 10.78 1.12
C VAL A 223 10.08 10.48 -0.38
N GLU A 224 10.55 11.39 -1.24
CA GLU A 224 10.66 11.17 -2.68
C GLU A 224 11.61 10.01 -3.01
N GLU A 225 12.80 9.98 -2.40
CA GLU A 225 13.77 8.88 -2.54
C GLU A 225 13.13 7.54 -2.14
N LEU A 226 12.43 7.49 -1.00
CA LEU A 226 11.75 6.27 -0.55
C LEU A 226 10.64 5.85 -1.52
N ARG A 227 9.88 6.79 -2.05
CA ARG A 227 8.81 6.51 -3.00
C ARG A 227 9.36 5.88 -4.27
N GLU A 228 10.38 6.49 -4.86
CA GLU A 228 11.02 5.96 -6.07
C GLU A 228 11.66 4.59 -5.82
N LEU A 229 12.28 4.39 -4.65
CA LEU A 229 12.84 3.10 -4.26
C LEU A 229 11.79 1.99 -4.14
N LEU A 230 10.58 2.33 -3.69
CA LEU A 230 9.47 1.37 -3.54
C LEU A 230 8.66 1.18 -4.83
N ARG A 231 8.87 2.01 -5.85
CA ARG A 231 8.19 1.90 -7.14
C ARG A 231 8.51 0.56 -7.81
N GLU A 232 9.78 0.17 -7.82
CA GLU A 232 10.24 -1.05 -8.50
C GLU A 232 9.67 -2.32 -7.83
N PRO A 233 9.79 -2.55 -6.50
CA PRO A 233 9.14 -3.70 -5.85
C PRO A 233 7.62 -3.76 -6.05
N LEU A 234 6.93 -2.61 -6.04
CA LEU A 234 5.49 -2.56 -6.28
C LEU A 234 5.15 -2.91 -7.73
N ALA A 235 5.87 -2.34 -8.70
CA ALA A 235 5.67 -2.60 -10.12
C ALA A 235 5.94 -4.06 -10.47
N GLU A 236 7.00 -4.65 -9.93
CA GLU A 236 7.34 -6.05 -10.18
C GLU A 236 6.31 -7.00 -9.54
N ALA A 237 5.82 -6.68 -8.32
CA ALA A 237 4.75 -7.46 -7.69
C ALA A 237 3.45 -7.43 -8.51
N LEU A 238 3.12 -6.27 -9.10
CA LEU A 238 1.98 -6.12 -10.03
C LEU A 238 2.21 -6.88 -11.34
N ARG A 239 3.42 -6.83 -11.90
CA ARG A 239 3.77 -7.56 -13.11
C ARG A 239 3.59 -9.07 -12.94
N LEU A 240 3.99 -9.62 -11.79
CA LEU A 240 3.78 -11.03 -11.44
C LEU A 240 2.30 -11.42 -11.29
N ALA A 241 1.43 -10.43 -11.08
CA ALA A 241 -0.02 -10.59 -10.98
C ALA A 241 -0.75 -10.12 -12.27
N ASP A 242 -0.04 -10.04 -13.39
CA ASP A 242 -0.52 -9.60 -14.71
C ASP A 242 -1.19 -8.22 -14.70
N ARG A 243 -0.58 -7.26 -13.96
CA ARG A 243 -1.08 -5.88 -13.80
C ARG A 243 0.00 -4.84 -14.06
N SER A 244 -0.41 -3.66 -14.49
CA SER A 244 0.46 -2.50 -14.70
C SER A 244 0.31 -1.47 -13.59
N LEU A 245 1.45 -1.10 -12.96
CA LEU A 245 1.46 0.01 -11.99
C LEU A 245 1.00 1.31 -12.64
N GLU A 246 1.44 1.60 -13.87
CA GLU A 246 1.09 2.86 -14.54
C GLU A 246 -0.42 2.99 -14.77
N GLU A 247 -1.05 1.92 -15.25
CA GLU A 247 -2.49 1.93 -15.53
C GLU A 247 -3.30 2.06 -14.24
N MET A 248 -2.92 1.31 -13.19
CA MET A 248 -3.62 1.35 -11.91
C MET A 248 -3.40 2.69 -11.20
N GLU A 249 -2.19 3.25 -11.22
CA GLU A 249 -1.86 4.56 -10.65
C GLU A 249 -2.62 5.69 -11.36
N ARG A 250 -2.82 5.58 -12.68
CA ARG A 250 -3.64 6.53 -13.45
C ARG A 250 -5.09 6.58 -12.96
N VAL A 251 -5.66 5.43 -12.57
CA VAL A 251 -7.02 5.38 -12.00
C VAL A 251 -7.04 5.90 -10.56
N ALA A 252 -6.02 5.58 -9.75
CA ALA A 252 -5.91 6.03 -8.36
C ALA A 252 -5.52 7.52 -8.21
N THR A 253 -5.17 8.19 -9.32
CA THR A 253 -4.88 9.63 -9.37
C THR A 253 -6.16 10.44 -9.42
N PHE A 254 -6.26 11.48 -8.57
CA PHE A 254 -7.43 12.35 -8.52
C PHE A 254 -7.53 13.22 -9.77
N VAL A 255 -8.74 13.28 -10.32
CA VAL A 255 -9.09 14.19 -11.43
C VAL A 255 -8.88 15.63 -10.97
N ARG A 256 -8.20 16.43 -11.78
CA ARG A 256 -7.97 17.85 -11.51
C ARG A 256 -9.26 18.65 -11.71
N CYS A 257 -9.44 19.65 -10.86
CA CYS A 257 -10.53 20.61 -11.03
C CYS A 257 -10.29 21.39 -12.34
N PRO A 258 -11.23 21.40 -13.30
CA PRO A 258 -11.07 22.11 -14.57
C PRO A 258 -11.10 23.64 -14.43
N LEU A 259 -11.43 24.13 -13.24
CA LEU A 259 -11.54 25.56 -12.92
C LEU A 259 -10.25 26.17 -12.34
N GLY A 260 -9.15 25.41 -12.30
CA GLY A 260 -7.85 25.83 -11.75
C GLY A 260 -6.68 25.47 -12.65
#